data_AF-A0A957NB62-F1
#
_entry.id   AF-A0A957NB62-F1
#
_cell.length_a   1.000
_cell.length_b   1.000
_cell.length_c   1.000
_cell.angle_alpha   90.00
_cell.angle_beta   90.00
_cell.angle_gamma   90.00
#
_symmetry.space_group_name_H-M   'P 1'
#
loop_
_entity.id
_entity.type
_entity.pdbx_description
1 polymer ?
#
loop_
_entity_poly.entity_id
_entity_poly.type
_entity_poly.pdbx_seq_one_letter_code
_entity_poly.pdbx_strand_id
1 'polypeptide(L)'
;MLDSKRIIINGASIPLRNDAPTRQLDVRRLGRVALALVDATMVALAFALAYWLRFSANIALSRDVVPSLGYYTLLVAFMLPLWLGIFALLGLYDYHNLLGGVTE
;
A
#
# COMPACT_ATOMS: atom_id res chain seq x y z
N MET A 1 -31.75 19.93 12.22
CA MET A 1 -31.56 21.39 12.19
C MET A 1 -30.07 21.63 12.02
N LEU A 2 -29.59 21.64 10.77
CA LEU A 2 -28.16 21.71 10.43
C LEU A 2 -27.81 23.18 10.16
N ASP A 3 -26.95 23.74 11.01
CA ASP A 3 -26.40 25.09 10.85
C ASP A 3 -25.39 25.08 9.69
N SER A 4 -25.89 25.46 8.51
CA SER A 4 -25.07 25.68 7.33
C SER A 4 -24.42 27.05 7.46
N LYS A 5 -23.18 27.08 7.98
CA LYS A 5 -22.32 28.28 7.97
C LYS A 5 -22.39 28.93 6.58
N ARG A 6 -22.79 30.20 6.53
CA ARG A 6 -22.84 31.04 5.32
C ARG A 6 -22.03 32.30 5.62
N ILE A 7 -21.09 32.66 4.75
CA ILE A 7 -20.39 33.95 4.84
C ILE A 7 -21.16 34.94 3.95
N ILE A 8 -21.60 36.05 4.53
CA ILE A 8 -22.29 37.13 3.79
C ILE A 8 -21.25 38.20 3.46
N ILE A 9 -20.98 38.40 2.17
CA ILE A 9 -20.14 39.49 1.68
C ILE A 9 -21.01 40.33 0.75
N ASN A 10 -21.19 41.62 1.06
CA ASN A 10 -21.95 42.58 0.23
C ASN A 10 -23.34 42.08 -0.24
N GLY A 11 -24.12 41.46 0.65
CA GLY A 11 -25.47 41.00 0.35
C GLY A 11 -25.58 39.78 -0.57
N ALA A 12 -24.47 39.27 -1.10
CA ALA A 12 -24.43 38.02 -1.86
C ALA A 12 -24.13 36.85 -0.91
N SER A 13 -25.03 35.86 -0.86
CA SER A 13 -24.76 34.60 -0.16
C SER A 13 -23.98 33.67 -1.10
N ILE A 14 -22.66 33.60 -0.94
CA ILE A 14 -21.86 32.59 -1.62
C ILE A 14 -22.09 31.26 -0.91
N PRO A 15 -22.61 30.21 -1.58
CA PRO A 15 -22.66 28.89 -0.98
C PRO A 15 -21.21 28.46 -0.73
N LEU A 16 -20.86 28.19 0.53
CA LEU A 16 -19.65 27.45 0.84
C LEU A 16 -19.83 26.08 0.19
N ARG A 17 -19.22 25.89 -0.99
CA ARG A 17 -19.21 24.60 -1.68
C ARG A 17 -18.47 23.65 -0.75
N ASN A 18 -19.22 22.76 -0.12
CA ASN A 18 -18.68 21.72 0.74
C ASN A 18 -18.32 20.50 -0.13
N ASP A 19 -17.34 20.63 -1.01
CA ASP A 19 -16.75 19.50 -1.74
C ASP A 19 -15.78 18.67 -0.86
N ALA A 20 -15.84 18.85 0.46
CA ALA A 20 -14.92 18.28 1.44
C ALA A 20 -14.95 16.74 1.64
N PRO A 21 -16.04 15.97 1.40
CA PRO A 21 -16.01 14.54 1.72
C PRO A 21 -15.39 13.65 0.63
N THR A 22 -15.61 13.95 -0.66
CA THR A 22 -15.14 13.08 -1.76
C THR A 22 -13.63 13.14 -1.95
N ARG A 23 -13.05 14.34 -1.88
CA ARG A 23 -11.61 14.55 -2.06
C ARG A 23 -10.78 13.86 -0.96
N GLN A 24 -11.28 13.81 0.27
CA GLN A 24 -10.61 13.10 1.37
C GLN A 24 -10.66 11.58 1.20
N LEU A 25 -11.76 11.03 0.71
CA LEU A 25 -11.89 9.60 0.43
C LEU A 25 -10.96 9.14 -0.70
N ASP A 26 -10.80 9.95 -1.74
CA ASP A 26 -9.92 9.66 -2.87
C ASP A 26 -8.44 9.64 -2.46
N VAL A 27 -7.98 10.61 -1.66
CA VAL A 27 -6.58 10.64 -1.17
C VAL A 27 -6.28 9.44 -0.26
N ARG A 28 -7.24 9.04 0.59
CA ARG A 28 -7.09 7.87 1.47
C ARG A 28 -7.02 6.54 0.71
N ARG A 29 -7.75 6.43 -0.41
CA ARG A 29 -7.68 5.25 -1.28
C ARG A 29 -6.36 5.24 -2.04
N LEU A 30 -5.96 6.38 -2.61
CA LEU A 30 -4.71 6.51 -3.35
C LEU A 30 -3.50 6.19 -2.48
N GLY A 31 -3.45 6.71 -1.24
CA GLY A 31 -2.37 6.42 -0.30
C GLY A 31 -2.25 4.95 0.06
N ARG A 32 -3.38 4.26 0.27
CA ARG A 32 -3.38 2.81 0.53
C ARG A 32 -2.91 1.99 -0.67
N VAL A 33 -3.33 2.34 -1.87
CA VAL A 33 -2.87 1.68 -3.10
C VAL A 33 -1.38 1.92 -3.31
N ALA A 34 -0.90 3.15 -3.11
CA ALA A 34 0.52 3.48 -3.22
C ALA A 34 1.36 2.67 -2.22
N LEU A 35 0.90 2.55 -0.97
CA LEU A 35 1.58 1.75 0.05
C LEU A 35 1.62 0.26 -0.33
N ALA A 36 0.48 -0.32 -0.74
CA ALA A 36 0.43 -1.71 -1.17
C ALA A 36 1.34 -1.98 -2.38
N LEU A 37 1.46 -1.02 -3.31
CA LEU A 37 2.38 -1.12 -4.46
C LEU A 37 3.85 -1.06 -4.02
N VAL A 38 4.19 -0.19 -3.07
CA VAL A 38 5.54 -0.12 -2.49
C VAL A 38 5.88 -1.43 -1.79
N ASP A 39 4.97 -1.96 -0.96
CA ASP A 39 5.17 -3.24 -0.27
C ASP A 39 5.35 -4.39 -1.26
N ALA A 40 4.50 -4.48 -2.29
CA ALA A 40 4.63 -5.48 -3.34
C ALA A 40 5.99 -5.40 -4.03
N THR A 41 6.47 -4.19 -4.31
CA THR A 41 7.78 -3.95 -4.91
C THR A 41 8.90 -4.39 -3.97
N MET A 42 8.82 -4.07 -2.68
CA MET A 42 9.82 -4.46 -1.68
C MET A 42 9.88 -5.98 -1.50
N VAL A 43 8.72 -6.66 -1.45
CA VAL A 43 8.65 -8.13 -1.38
C VAL A 43 9.26 -8.75 -2.65
N ALA A 44 8.93 -8.24 -3.83
CA ALA A 44 9.52 -8.71 -5.08
C ALA A 44 11.04 -8.53 -5.10
N LEU A 45 11.56 -7.38 -4.64
CA LEU A 45 12.99 -7.12 -4.51
C LEU A 45 13.66 -8.04 -3.49
N ALA A 46 13.00 -8.33 -2.37
CA ALA A 46 13.52 -9.26 -1.37
C ALA A 46 13.70 -10.68 -1.97
N PHE A 47 12.73 -11.16 -2.74
CA PHE A 47 12.86 -12.44 -3.45
C PHE A 47 13.91 -12.41 -4.56
N ALA A 48 14.00 -11.32 -5.31
CA ALA A 48 15.04 -11.14 -6.33
C ALA A 48 16.45 -11.16 -5.71
N LEU A 49 16.61 -10.48 -4.56
CA LEU A 49 17.85 -10.46 -3.80
C LEU A 49 18.17 -11.84 -3.22
N ALA A 50 17.18 -12.56 -2.67
CA ALA A 50 17.35 -13.91 -2.18
C ALA A 50 17.76 -14.89 -3.30
N TYR A 51 17.17 -14.76 -4.49
CA TYR A 51 17.57 -15.51 -5.68
C TYR A 51 19.02 -15.20 -6.07
N TRP A 52 19.39 -13.92 -6.11
CA TRP A 52 20.75 -13.49 -6.43
C TRP A 52 21.77 -13.98 -5.39
N LEU A 53 21.48 -13.88 -4.08
CA LEU A 53 22.35 -14.44 -3.03
C LEU A 53 22.52 -15.96 -3.18
N ARG A 54 21.44 -16.67 -3.53
CA ARG A 54 21.47 -18.12 -3.69
C ARG A 54 22.32 -18.55 -4.88
N PHE A 55 22.15 -17.92 -6.04
CA PHE A 55 22.75 -18.40 -7.30
C PHE A 55 24.01 -17.63 -7.73
N SER A 56 24.15 -16.36 -7.37
CA SER A 56 25.31 -15.54 -7.74
C SER A 56 26.32 -15.40 -6.61
N ALA A 57 25.86 -15.26 -5.36
CA ALA A 57 26.77 -15.16 -4.21
C ALA A 57 27.24 -16.55 -3.70
N ASN A 58 26.69 -17.65 -4.23
CA ASN A 58 27.06 -19.03 -3.90
C ASN A 58 26.95 -19.37 -2.39
N ILE A 59 26.06 -18.67 -1.68
CA ILE A 59 25.73 -18.87 -0.25
C ILE A 59 24.75 -20.05 -0.08
N ALA A 60 24.43 -20.77 -1.16
CA ALA A 60 23.48 -21.87 -1.13
C ALA A 60 23.99 -23.05 -0.29
N LEU A 61 23.18 -23.47 0.69
CA LEU A 61 23.38 -24.69 1.47
C LEU A 61 23.34 -25.97 0.62
N SER A 62 22.80 -25.92 -0.60
CA SER A 62 22.84 -27.04 -1.57
C SER A 62 23.18 -26.51 -2.96
N ARG A 63 24.28 -26.99 -3.54
CA ARG A 63 24.82 -26.55 -4.84
C ARG A 63 24.19 -27.23 -6.05
N ASP A 64 23.55 -28.39 -5.88
CA ASP A 64 23.15 -29.25 -7.01
C ASP A 64 21.77 -28.91 -7.60
N VAL A 65 21.22 -27.74 -7.30
CA VAL A 65 19.91 -27.32 -7.82
C VAL A 65 20.11 -26.49 -9.08
N VAL A 66 19.64 -27.00 -10.21
CA VAL A 66 19.59 -26.24 -11.47
C VAL A 66 18.54 -25.12 -11.34
N PRO A 67 18.92 -23.84 -11.50
CA PRO A 67 17.98 -22.73 -11.43
C PRO A 67 16.95 -22.83 -12.56
N SER A 68 15.66 -22.88 -12.22
CA SER A 68 14.58 -22.75 -13.19
C SER A 68 13.83 -21.44 -12.97
N LEU A 69 14.02 -20.51 -13.91
CA LEU A 69 13.42 -19.17 -13.81
C LEU A 69 11.90 -19.24 -13.62
N GLY A 70 11.22 -20.11 -14.39
CA GLY A 70 9.76 -20.27 -14.31
C GLY A 70 9.26 -20.74 -12.93
N TYR A 71 9.99 -21.63 -12.25
CA TYR A 71 9.62 -22.08 -10.90
C TYR A 71 9.69 -20.93 -9.90
N TYR A 72 10.79 -20.17 -9.91
CA TYR A 72 10.97 -19.05 -8.99
C TYR A 72 10.02 -17.89 -9.28
N THR A 73 9.71 -17.61 -10.56
CA THR A 73 8.68 -16.63 -10.91
C THR A 73 7.30 -17.06 -10.40
N LEU A 74 6.91 -18.33 -10.57
CA LEU A 74 5.65 -18.85 -10.05
C LEU A 74 5.61 -18.78 -8.51
N LEU A 75 6.70 -19.17 -7.86
CA LEU A 75 6.85 -19.09 -6.40
C LEU A 75 6.64 -17.66 -5.90
N VAL A 76 7.30 -16.67 -6.52
CA VAL A 76 7.13 -15.25 -6.19
C VAL A 76 5.70 -14.78 -6.47
N ALA A 77 5.09 -15.21 -7.58
CA ALA A 77 3.71 -14.88 -7.91
C ALA A 77 2.70 -15.41 -6.88
N PHE A 78 2.96 -16.55 -6.23
CA PHE A 78 2.17 -17.05 -5.10
C PHE A 78 2.53 -16.38 -3.78
N MET A 79 3.81 -16.11 -3.53
CA MET A 79 4.26 -15.49 -2.28
C MET A 79 3.83 -14.02 -2.15
N LEU A 80 3.80 -13.26 -3.25
CA LEU A 80 3.37 -11.87 -3.25
C LEU A 80 1.97 -11.66 -2.66
N PRO A 81 0.88 -12.29 -3.17
CA PRO A 81 -0.44 -12.13 -2.61
C PRO A 81 -0.54 -12.69 -1.19
N LEU A 82 0.22 -13.73 -0.86
CA LEU A 82 0.26 -14.29 0.49
C LEU A 82 0.86 -13.29 1.50
N TRP A 83 1.99 -12.65 1.18
CA TRP A 83 2.59 -11.62 2.03
C TRP A 83 1.71 -10.37 2.14
N LEU A 84 1.16 -9.88 1.03
CA LEU A 84 0.24 -8.75 1.05
C LEU A 84 -1.04 -9.06 1.85
N GLY A 85 -1.52 -10.31 1.78
CA GLY A 85 -2.61 -10.80 2.62
C GLY A 85 -2.27 -10.74 4.11
N ILE A 86 -1.07 -11.17 4.51
CA ILE A 86 -0.60 -11.07 5.89
C ILE A 86 -0.50 -9.61 6.33
N PHE A 87 0.08 -8.72 5.51
CA PHE A 87 0.15 -7.29 5.83
C PHE A 87 -1.23 -6.66 5.99
N ALA A 88 -2.20 -7.06 5.16
CA ALA A 88 -3.58 -6.64 5.30
C ALA A 88 -4.21 -7.15 6.60
N LEU A 89 -4.01 -8.43 6.95
CA LEU A 89 -4.53 -9.03 8.19
C LEU A 89 -3.93 -8.40 9.45
N LEU A 90 -2.67 -7.97 9.40
CA LEU A 90 -2.00 -7.25 10.47
C LEU A 90 -2.43 -5.77 10.55
N GLY A 91 -3.36 -5.33 9.70
CA GLY A 91 -3.87 -3.96 9.71
C GLY A 91 -2.86 -2.93 9.21
N LEU A 92 -1.87 -3.33 8.39
CA LEU A 92 -0.87 -2.40 7.83
C LEU A 92 -1.51 -1.37 6.89
N TYR A 93 -2.65 -1.73 6.29
CA TYR A 93 -3.44 -0.85 5.43
C TYR A 93 -4.60 -0.16 6.17
N ASP A 94 -4.72 -0.32 7.49
CA ASP A 94 -5.73 0.40 8.27
C ASP A 94 -5.31 1.85 8.48
N TYR A 95 -6.19 2.77 8.07
CA TYR A 95 -5.96 4.21 8.15
C TYR A 95 -5.66 4.68 9.58
N HIS A 96 -6.31 4.05 10.57
CA HIS A 96 -6.13 4.38 11.98
C HIS A 96 -4.73 4.02 12.49
N ASN A 97 -4.16 2.91 11.98
CA ASN A 97 -2.78 2.49 12.28
C ASN A 97 -1.73 3.27 11.47
N LEU A 98 -2.07 3.73 10.26
CA LEU A 98 -1.13 4.40 9.35
C LEU A 98 -0.74 5.82 9.78
N LEU A 99 -1.65 6.56 10.42
CA LEU A 99 -1.43 7.96 10.79
C LEU A 99 -1.70 8.21 12.30
N GLY A 100 -1.65 7.15 13.11
CA GLY A 100 -1.73 7.26 14.57
C GLY A 100 -3.03 7.83 15.09
N GLY A 101 -4.15 7.62 14.38
CA GLY A 101 -5.47 8.09 14.81
C GLY A 101 -5.47 9.55 15.27
N VAL A 102 -4.88 10.49 14.50
CA VAL A 102 -5.07 11.92 14.78
C VAL A 102 -6.53 12.25 14.56
N THR A 103 -7.29 12.09 15.64
CA THR A 103 -8.63 12.62 15.83
C THR A 103 -8.37 13.95 16.50
N GLU A 104 -8.51 15.03 15.73
CA GLU A 104 -8.61 16.37 16.28
C GLU A 104 -9.95 16.53 17.01
#